data_AF-A0AAW1BPX6-F1
#
_entry.id   AF-A0AAW1BPX6-F1
#
_cell.length_a   1.000
_cell.length_b   1.000
_cell.length_c   1.000
_cell.angle_alpha   90.00
_cell.angle_beta   90.00
_cell.angle_gamma   90.00
#
_symmetry.space_group_name_H-M   'P 1'
#
loop_
_entity.id
_entity.type
_entity.pdbx_description
1 polymer ?
#
loop_
_entity_poly.entity_id
_entity_poly.type
_entity_poly.pdbx_seq_one_letter_code
_entity_poly.pdbx_strand_id
1 'polypeptide(L)'
;MEAHAGGATAMEEREPAVVAAAAFSDGEESDEAPEEVTFERAREAAAEERRLAGERARREKALLKEKRRHREELFKEQKKRKLLPENILEELASTPKSTNQTSDEQDQNVEDEVENQEDSEKDSKEESLVARCPPNYMAVRLKDQELISQQQQEAKDFIQRQLYGASCNRTTANQYFSVESKKKTVKKAAIQFVNKSWGKVKKEKATRFTKHWVSSKIIP
;
A
#
# COMPACT_ATOMS: atom_id res chain seq x y z
N MET A 1 17.67 -68.41 20.68
CA MET A 1 19.01 -68.94 20.35
C MET A 1 19.64 -67.99 19.35
N GLU A 2 20.83 -67.50 19.71
CA GLU A 2 21.90 -66.84 18.90
C GLU A 2 21.50 -65.56 18.11
N ALA A 3 21.99 -64.34 18.40
CA ALA A 3 23.30 -63.78 18.77
C ALA A 3 24.29 -63.57 17.59
N HIS A 4 24.98 -62.43 17.66
CA HIS A 4 26.13 -61.92 16.85
C HIS A 4 25.76 -61.17 15.55
N ALA A 5 26.37 -60.05 15.18
CA ALA A 5 27.40 -59.15 15.72
C ALA A 5 27.31 -57.88 14.83
N GLY A 6 27.48 -56.65 15.29
CA GLY A 6 28.77 -56.08 15.66
C GLY A 6 29.39 -55.36 14.45
N GLY A 7 29.60 -54.05 14.55
CA GLY A 7 30.26 -53.27 13.51
C GLY A 7 30.28 -51.77 13.79
N ALA A 8 30.96 -51.37 14.87
CA ALA A 8 31.35 -49.99 15.13
C ALA A 8 32.65 -49.67 14.36
N THR A 9 32.70 -48.54 13.66
CA THR A 9 33.91 -47.81 13.24
C THR A 9 33.47 -46.38 12.92
N ALA A 10 34.22 -45.30 13.13
CA ALA A 10 35.28 -44.94 14.04
C ALA A 10 35.28 -43.40 14.00
N MET A 11 35.49 -42.74 15.14
CA MET A 11 35.86 -41.33 15.15
C MET A 11 37.25 -41.17 14.52
N GLU A 12 37.43 -40.15 13.69
CA GLU A 12 38.75 -39.56 13.49
C GLU A 12 38.60 -38.04 13.44
N GLU A 13 39.30 -37.40 14.37
CA GLU A 13 39.40 -35.97 14.57
C GLU A 13 40.48 -35.35 13.67
N ARG A 14 40.49 -34.00 13.60
CA ARG A 14 41.64 -33.11 13.31
C ARG A 14 42.12 -33.02 11.85
N GLU A 15 42.41 -31.88 11.23
CA GLU A 15 42.63 -30.47 11.63
C GLU A 15 42.33 -29.54 10.41
N PRO A 16 42.14 -28.22 10.61
CA PRO A 16 41.80 -27.28 9.55
C PRO A 16 42.97 -27.04 8.59
N ALA A 17 42.74 -27.34 7.32
CA ALA A 17 43.66 -27.02 6.24
C ALA A 17 43.71 -25.49 6.03
N VAL A 18 44.85 -24.93 6.45
CA VAL A 18 45.60 -23.84 5.82
C VAL A 18 44.78 -22.71 5.22
N VAL A 19 44.80 -21.59 5.94
CA VAL A 19 44.74 -20.24 5.39
C VAL A 19 45.62 -20.17 4.13
N ALA A 20 44.99 -20.31 2.97
CA ALA A 20 45.58 -19.86 1.72
C ALA A 20 45.67 -18.35 1.84
N ALA A 21 46.84 -17.90 2.29
CA ALA A 21 47.28 -16.54 2.12
C ALA A 21 46.88 -16.14 0.70
N ALA A 22 46.06 -15.10 0.60
CA ALA A 22 45.87 -14.37 -0.62
C ALA A 22 47.27 -13.96 -1.06
N ALA A 23 47.88 -14.77 -1.93
CA ALA A 23 48.88 -14.32 -2.83
C ALA A 23 48.22 -13.14 -3.53
N PHE A 24 48.66 -11.94 -3.12
CA PHE A 24 48.51 -10.75 -3.92
C PHE A 24 49.09 -11.14 -5.28
N SER A 25 48.20 -11.58 -6.17
CA SER A 25 48.45 -11.49 -7.60
C SER A 25 48.63 -10.00 -7.80
N ASP A 26 49.89 -9.60 -7.85
CA ASP A 26 50.38 -8.33 -8.37
C ASP A 26 49.62 -8.13 -9.69
N GLY A 27 48.52 -7.40 -9.57
CA GLY A 27 47.65 -7.12 -10.69
C GLY A 27 48.45 -6.16 -11.52
N GLU A 28 48.99 -6.64 -12.63
CA GLU A 28 49.69 -5.81 -13.59
C GLU A 28 48.77 -4.63 -13.91
N GLU A 29 49.11 -3.49 -13.30
CA GLU A 29 48.53 -2.19 -13.55
C GLU A 29 48.97 -1.84 -14.96
N SER A 30 48.22 -2.34 -15.93
CA SER A 30 48.33 -1.91 -17.31
C SER A 30 47.99 -0.41 -17.27
N ASP A 31 49.04 0.40 -17.30
CA ASP A 31 49.03 1.86 -17.39
C ASP A 31 48.53 2.28 -18.78
N GLU A 32 47.33 1.77 -19.14
CA GLU A 32 46.59 2.14 -20.34
C GLU A 32 46.13 3.57 -20.11
N ALA A 33 46.95 4.51 -20.59
CA ALA A 33 46.68 5.92 -20.53
C ALA A 33 45.22 6.18 -20.98
N PRO A 34 44.47 7.03 -20.26
CA PRO A 34 43.08 7.28 -20.59
C PRO A 34 42.97 7.73 -22.04
N GLU A 35 42.06 7.09 -22.79
CA GLU A 35 41.79 7.38 -24.19
C GLU A 35 41.74 8.91 -24.37
N GLU A 36 42.59 9.47 -25.23
CA GLU A 36 42.69 10.91 -25.42
C GLU A 36 41.38 11.43 -26.06
N VAL A 37 40.40 11.75 -25.21
CA VAL A 37 39.11 12.26 -25.66
C VAL A 37 39.30 13.73 -26.05
N THR A 38 39.31 13.98 -27.35
CA THR A 38 39.28 15.35 -27.86
C THR A 38 37.99 16.05 -27.40
N PHE A 39 38.08 17.36 -27.15
CA PHE A 39 36.91 18.15 -26.70
C PHE A 39 35.70 18.03 -27.63
N GLU A 40 35.93 17.80 -28.92
CA GLU A 40 34.88 17.57 -29.91
C GLU A 40 34.17 16.23 -29.69
N ARG A 41 34.93 15.14 -29.49
CA ARG A 41 34.37 13.82 -29.17
C ARG A 41 33.61 13.84 -27.85
N ALA A 42 34.11 14.55 -26.83
CA ALA A 42 33.40 14.74 -25.56
C ALA A 42 32.07 15.48 -25.75
N ARG A 43 32.05 16.49 -26.61
CA ARG A 43 30.84 17.28 -26.93
C ARG A 43 29.81 16.45 -27.70
N GLU A 44 30.25 15.65 -28.67
CA GLU A 44 29.39 14.74 -29.44
C GLU A 44 28.81 13.64 -28.56
N ALA A 45 29.64 13.02 -27.71
CA ALA A 45 29.21 12.00 -26.76
C ALA A 45 28.14 12.54 -25.80
N ALA A 46 28.33 13.75 -25.24
CA ALA A 46 27.35 14.38 -24.38
C ALA A 46 26.03 14.72 -25.10
N ALA A 47 26.09 15.09 -26.38
CA ALA A 47 24.90 15.35 -27.19
C ALA A 47 24.11 14.07 -27.48
N GLU A 48 24.79 12.98 -27.83
CA GLU A 48 24.17 11.66 -28.03
C GLU A 48 23.60 11.10 -26.72
N GLU A 49 24.30 11.24 -25.60
CA GLU A 49 23.78 10.82 -24.30
C GLU A 49 22.47 11.54 -23.95
N ARG A 50 22.40 12.86 -24.16
CA ARG A 50 21.17 13.64 -23.98
C ARG A 50 20.04 13.14 -24.89
N ARG A 51 20.35 12.80 -26.15
CA ARG A 51 19.37 12.27 -27.11
C ARG A 51 18.85 10.91 -26.65
N LEU A 52 19.74 9.99 -26.28
CA LEU A 52 19.41 8.65 -25.79
C LEU A 52 18.61 8.70 -24.48
N ALA A 53 18.95 9.59 -23.56
CA ALA A 53 18.19 9.81 -22.33
C ALA A 53 16.75 10.24 -22.63
N GLY A 54 16.57 11.17 -23.58
CA GLY A 54 15.25 11.59 -24.05
C GLY A 54 14.44 10.45 -24.68
N GLU A 55 15.09 9.60 -25.49
CA GLU A 55 14.44 8.42 -26.06
C GLU A 55 14.06 7.38 -25.01
N ARG A 56 14.94 7.12 -24.04
CA ARG A 56 14.69 6.20 -22.93
C ARG A 56 13.45 6.62 -22.14
N ALA A 57 13.34 7.91 -21.81
CA ALA A 57 12.18 8.46 -21.13
C ALA A 57 10.88 8.30 -21.96
N ARG A 58 10.96 8.49 -23.29
CA ARG A 58 9.81 8.26 -24.18
C ARG A 58 9.39 6.80 -24.21
N ARG A 59 10.35 5.86 -24.31
CA ARG A 59 10.10 4.41 -24.28
C ARG A 59 9.48 3.98 -22.96
N GLU A 60 10.02 4.46 -21.83
CA GLU A 60 9.48 4.18 -20.50
C GLU A 60 8.02 4.65 -20.36
N LYS A 61 7.73 5.86 -20.82
CA LYS A 61 6.36 6.40 -20.83
C LYS A 61 5.42 5.56 -21.70
N ALA A 62 5.91 5.02 -22.83
CA ALA A 62 5.13 4.14 -23.69
C ALA A 62 4.79 2.82 -22.99
N LEU A 63 5.78 2.16 -22.37
CA LEU A 63 5.58 0.94 -21.59
C LEU A 63 4.57 1.14 -20.45
N LEU A 64 4.60 2.29 -19.77
CA LEU A 64 3.66 2.58 -18.69
C LEU A 64 2.22 2.75 -19.21
N LYS A 65 2.04 3.33 -20.40
CA LYS A 65 0.74 3.42 -21.07
C LYS A 65 0.24 2.05 -21.51
N GLU A 66 1.11 1.20 -22.04
CA GLU A 66 0.77 -0.17 -22.42
C GLU A 66 0.31 -0.99 -21.20
N LYS A 67 1.05 -0.94 -20.09
CA LYS A 67 0.64 -1.56 -18.81
C LYS A 67 -0.70 -1.04 -18.30
N ARG A 68 -1.06 0.21 -18.59
CA ARG A 68 -2.38 0.76 -18.26
C ARG A 68 -3.46 0.14 -19.15
N ARG A 69 -3.24 0.12 -20.47
CA ARG A 69 -4.17 -0.48 -21.44
C ARG A 69 -4.43 -1.96 -21.13
N HIS A 70 -3.38 -2.72 -20.85
CA HIS A 70 -3.50 -4.13 -20.49
C HIS A 70 -4.36 -4.35 -19.24
N ARG A 71 -4.20 -3.52 -18.20
CA ARG A 71 -5.05 -3.59 -17.00
C ARG A 71 -6.51 -3.24 -17.30
N GLU A 72 -6.76 -2.26 -18.15
CA GLU A 72 -8.11 -1.89 -18.58
C GLU A 72 -8.77 -3.02 -19.40
N GLU A 73 -8.01 -3.69 -20.26
CA GLU A 73 -8.46 -4.85 -21.02
C GLU A 73 -8.82 -6.02 -20.10
N LEU A 74 -7.96 -6.37 -19.14
CA LEU A 74 -8.27 -7.39 -18.14
C LEU A 74 -9.52 -7.04 -17.34
N PHE A 75 -9.71 -5.79 -16.97
CA PHE A 75 -10.92 -5.37 -16.26
C PHE A 75 -12.18 -5.52 -17.14
N LYS A 76 -12.10 -5.14 -18.42
CA LYS A 76 -13.20 -5.33 -19.38
C LYS A 76 -13.51 -6.81 -19.57
N GLU A 77 -12.49 -7.65 -19.72
CA GLU A 77 -12.65 -9.10 -19.86
C GLU A 77 -13.26 -9.72 -18.59
N GLN A 78 -12.78 -9.34 -17.41
CA GLN A 78 -13.36 -9.78 -16.14
C GLN A 78 -14.81 -9.32 -16.00
N LYS A 79 -15.15 -8.09 -16.44
CA LYS A 79 -16.53 -7.61 -16.45
C LYS A 79 -17.40 -8.43 -17.39
N LYS A 80 -16.90 -8.77 -18.59
CA LYS A 80 -17.57 -9.67 -19.54
C LYS A 80 -17.74 -11.09 -18.97
N ARG A 81 -16.75 -11.62 -18.27
CA ARG A 81 -16.81 -12.95 -17.63
C ARG A 81 -17.72 -13.00 -16.40
N LYS A 82 -17.84 -11.89 -15.67
CA LYS A 82 -18.76 -11.75 -14.52
C LYS A 82 -20.20 -11.46 -14.95
N LEU A 83 -20.43 -11.12 -16.21
CA LEU A 83 -21.77 -11.12 -16.79
C LEU A 83 -22.18 -12.57 -17.01
N LEU A 84 -23.46 -12.87 -16.78
CA LEU A 84 -24.01 -14.18 -17.11
C LEU A 84 -23.80 -14.43 -18.61
N PRO A 85 -23.56 -15.69 -19.03
CA PRO A 85 -23.46 -16.05 -20.43
C PRO A 85 -24.58 -15.40 -21.26
N GLU A 86 -24.22 -14.88 -22.42
CA GLU A 86 -25.12 -14.09 -23.28
C GLU A 86 -26.43 -14.83 -23.57
N ASN A 87 -26.38 -16.15 -23.74
CA ASN A 87 -27.53 -17.02 -23.92
C ASN A 87 -28.58 -16.93 -22.78
N ILE A 88 -28.12 -16.79 -21.52
CA ILE A 88 -29.02 -16.66 -20.35
C ILE A 88 -29.62 -15.25 -20.29
N LEU A 89 -28.84 -14.23 -20.67
CA LEU A 89 -29.33 -12.85 -20.73
C LEU A 89 -30.37 -12.68 -21.85
N GLU A 90 -30.15 -13.33 -23.00
CA GLU A 90 -31.08 -13.35 -24.12
C GLU A 90 -32.38 -14.07 -23.76
N GLU A 91 -32.31 -15.20 -23.04
CA GLU A 91 -33.49 -15.90 -22.53
C GLU A 91 -34.31 -15.01 -21.58
N LEU A 92 -33.65 -14.36 -20.61
CA LEU A 92 -34.32 -13.43 -19.69
C LEU A 92 -34.93 -12.23 -20.41
N ALA A 93 -34.28 -11.71 -21.46
CA ALA A 93 -34.80 -10.59 -22.25
C ALA A 93 -35.98 -11.00 -23.15
N SER A 94 -36.00 -12.25 -23.63
CA SER A 94 -37.07 -12.77 -24.48
C SER A 94 -38.30 -13.23 -23.70
N THR A 95 -38.21 -13.36 -22.37
CA THR A 95 -39.40 -13.57 -21.53
C THR A 95 -40.24 -12.27 -21.45
N PRO A 96 -41.56 -12.30 -21.73
CA PRO A 96 -42.40 -11.12 -21.67
C PRO A 96 -42.52 -10.64 -20.21
N LYS A 97 -42.05 -9.42 -19.95
CA LYS A 97 -42.14 -8.75 -18.65
C LYS A 97 -43.60 -8.39 -18.35
N SER A 98 -44.30 -9.27 -17.63
CA SER A 98 -45.68 -9.03 -17.17
C SER A 98 -45.74 -7.75 -16.33
N THR A 99 -46.40 -6.74 -16.87
CA THR A 99 -46.72 -5.46 -16.25
C THR A 99 -47.73 -5.63 -15.13
N ASN A 100 -47.31 -5.43 -13.87
CA ASN A 100 -48.22 -5.07 -12.78
C ASN A 100 -47.97 -3.60 -12.42
N GLN A 101 -48.92 -2.74 -12.80
CA GLN A 101 -48.97 -1.32 -12.46
C GLN A 101 -49.77 -1.12 -11.15
N THR A 102 -49.11 -0.43 -10.22
CA THR A 102 -49.56 0.51 -9.18
C THR A 102 -51.06 0.79 -9.00
N SER A 103 -51.51 0.81 -7.73
CA SER A 103 -52.59 1.68 -7.24
C SER A 103 -52.33 2.06 -5.78
N ASP A 104 -52.92 3.20 -5.41
CA ASP A 104 -52.53 4.17 -4.39
C ASP A 104 -53.31 4.02 -3.06
N GLU A 105 -52.83 4.73 -2.03
CA GLU A 105 -53.48 5.15 -0.77
C GLU A 105 -53.57 4.24 0.49
N GLN A 106 -53.30 4.91 1.63
CA GLN A 106 -53.68 4.69 3.05
C GLN A 106 -52.77 3.87 4.01
N ASP A 107 -51.96 4.62 4.76
CA ASP A 107 -52.06 4.82 6.23
C ASP A 107 -52.41 3.61 7.11
N GLN A 108 -51.43 3.11 7.90
CA GLN A 108 -51.46 3.08 9.38
C GLN A 108 -50.34 2.19 9.96
N ASN A 109 -49.63 2.80 10.91
CA ASN A 109 -48.85 2.24 12.02
C ASN A 109 -49.41 0.94 12.63
N VAL A 110 -48.60 -0.11 12.85
CA VAL A 110 -48.50 -0.89 14.12
C VAL A 110 -47.15 -1.63 14.15
N GLU A 111 -46.54 -1.62 15.33
CA GLU A 111 -45.32 -2.31 15.78
C GLU A 111 -45.41 -3.86 15.76
N ASP A 112 -44.24 -4.43 16.08
CA ASP A 112 -44.01 -5.67 16.83
C ASP A 112 -43.46 -6.93 16.14
N GLU A 113 -42.43 -7.41 16.86
CA GLU A 113 -41.71 -8.68 16.87
C GLU A 113 -42.53 -9.91 16.42
N VAL A 114 -41.88 -10.91 15.80
CA VAL A 114 -41.28 -12.06 16.51
C VAL A 114 -40.64 -13.06 15.54
N GLU A 115 -39.42 -13.44 15.92
CA GLU A 115 -38.83 -14.79 15.97
C GLU A 115 -39.30 -15.96 15.06
N ASN A 116 -38.27 -16.55 14.44
CA ASN A 116 -37.82 -17.95 14.50
C ASN A 116 -38.52 -19.11 13.75
N GLN A 117 -37.59 -19.96 13.26
CA GLN A 117 -37.65 -21.43 13.14
C GLN A 117 -38.41 -22.03 11.96
N GLU A 118 -37.97 -23.10 11.30
CA GLU A 118 -36.72 -23.89 11.28
C GLU A 118 -36.87 -24.90 10.11
N ASP A 119 -35.78 -25.62 9.83
CA ASP A 119 -35.70 -26.92 9.15
C ASP A 119 -35.80 -27.03 7.60
N SER A 120 -35.00 -27.85 6.91
CA SER A 120 -33.79 -28.61 7.24
C SER A 120 -33.25 -29.27 5.95
N GLU A 121 -31.95 -29.62 5.97
CA GLU A 121 -31.30 -30.75 5.24
C GLU A 121 -31.11 -30.69 3.70
N LYS A 122 -29.85 -30.57 3.19
CA LYS A 122 -28.83 -31.64 3.10
C LYS A 122 -27.59 -31.25 2.27
N ASP A 123 -26.43 -31.37 2.94
CA ASP A 123 -25.10 -31.83 2.51
C ASP A 123 -24.52 -31.53 1.10
N SER A 124 -23.43 -30.76 1.09
CA SER A 124 -22.15 -31.17 0.46
C SER A 124 -20.95 -30.38 1.01
N LYS A 125 -20.48 -30.84 2.18
CA LYS A 125 -19.07 -31.08 2.55
C LYS A 125 -17.98 -30.35 1.74
N GLU A 126 -17.60 -29.18 2.22
CA GLU A 126 -16.19 -28.79 2.45
C GLU A 126 -16.17 -27.68 3.51
N GLU A 127 -16.52 -28.06 4.73
CA GLU A 127 -16.24 -27.26 5.91
C GLU A 127 -14.73 -27.23 6.11
N SER A 128 -14.08 -26.16 5.68
CA SER A 128 -12.87 -25.74 6.37
C SER A 128 -13.30 -25.44 7.80
N LEU A 129 -13.08 -26.40 8.70
CA LEU A 129 -13.23 -26.19 10.14
C LEU A 129 -12.32 -25.04 10.51
N VAL A 130 -12.85 -23.82 10.46
CA VAL A 130 -12.36 -22.71 11.24
C VAL A 130 -12.71 -23.10 12.67
N ALA A 131 -11.88 -23.98 13.24
CA ALA A 131 -11.76 -24.13 14.66
C ALA A 131 -11.67 -22.69 15.17
N ARG A 132 -12.69 -22.27 15.89
CA ARG A 132 -12.77 -20.96 16.53
C ARG A 132 -11.60 -20.92 17.49
N CYS A 133 -10.44 -20.48 17.01
CA CYS A 133 -9.23 -20.44 17.82
C CYS A 133 -9.58 -19.62 19.07
N PRO A 134 -9.31 -20.13 20.28
CA PRO A 134 -9.41 -19.33 21.48
C PRO A 134 -8.64 -18.02 21.29
N PRO A 135 -9.07 -16.90 21.88
CA PRO A 135 -8.26 -15.68 21.86
C PRO A 135 -6.87 -16.03 22.42
N ASN A 136 -5.84 -15.85 21.60
CA ASN A 136 -4.47 -16.07 22.02
C ASN A 136 -4.14 -15.03 23.08
N TYR A 137 -4.13 -15.43 24.35
CA TYR A 137 -3.67 -14.59 25.44
C TYR A 137 -2.15 -14.49 25.35
N MET A 138 -1.64 -13.30 25.08
CA MET A 138 -0.22 -13.00 25.13
C MET A 138 0.09 -12.36 26.48
N ALA A 139 0.84 -13.06 27.33
CA ALA A 139 1.37 -12.49 28.56
C ALA A 139 2.49 -11.51 28.21
N VAL A 140 2.24 -10.21 28.39
CA VAL A 140 3.23 -9.15 28.20
C VAL A 140 3.55 -8.57 29.57
N ARG A 141 4.83 -8.48 29.93
CA ARG A 141 5.22 -7.75 31.14
C ARG A 141 5.05 -6.27 30.85
N LEU A 142 4.40 -5.53 31.75
CA LEU A 142 4.17 -4.09 31.60
C LEU A 142 5.43 -3.28 31.26
N LYS A 143 6.60 -3.70 31.76
CA LYS A 143 7.90 -3.08 31.47
C LYS A 143 8.39 -3.30 30.04
N ASP A 144 8.05 -4.43 29.43
CA ASP A 144 8.43 -4.71 28.05
C ASP A 144 7.65 -3.82 27.07
N GLN A 145 6.44 -3.40 27.42
CA GLN A 145 5.63 -2.54 26.57
C GLN A 145 6.21 -1.12 26.42
N GLU A 146 6.77 -0.58 27.51
CA GLU A 146 7.49 0.70 27.50
C GLU A 146 8.76 0.61 26.61
N LEU A 147 9.54 -0.47 26.77
CA LEU A 147 10.74 -0.73 25.96
C LEU A 147 10.42 -0.91 24.48
N ILE A 148 9.38 -1.69 24.15
CA ILE A 148 8.91 -1.88 22.77
C ILE A 148 8.48 -0.54 22.17
N SER A 149 7.77 0.30 22.93
CA SER A 149 7.38 1.64 22.47
C SER A 149 8.60 2.54 22.22
N GLN A 150 9.61 2.50 23.09
CA GLN A 150 10.85 3.28 22.95
C GLN A 150 11.65 2.82 21.73
N GLN A 151 11.87 1.51 21.57
CA GLN A 151 12.57 0.94 20.42
C GLN A 151 11.85 1.28 19.10
N GLN A 152 10.52 1.23 19.08
CA GLN A 152 9.74 1.66 17.93
C GLN A 152 9.92 3.15 17.62
N GLN A 153 10.04 4.01 18.63
CA GLN A 153 10.29 5.43 18.43
C GLN A 153 11.70 5.68 17.89
N GLU A 154 12.71 5.03 18.46
CA GLU A 154 14.09 5.11 17.98
C GLU A 154 14.24 4.61 16.55
N ALA A 155 13.56 3.52 16.18
CA ALA A 155 13.54 3.01 14.82
C ALA A 155 12.88 4.00 13.83
N LYS A 156 11.78 4.65 14.22
CA LYS A 156 11.14 5.70 13.41
C LYS A 156 12.08 6.88 13.21
N ASP A 157 12.73 7.34 14.28
CA ASP A 157 13.68 8.44 14.25
C ASP A 157 14.90 8.11 13.38
N PHE A 158 15.40 6.87 13.47
CA PHE A 158 16.50 6.37 12.62
C PHE A 158 16.13 6.42 11.14
N ILE A 159 14.98 5.85 10.76
CA ILE A 159 14.50 5.88 9.37
C ILE A 159 14.31 7.32 8.89
N GLN A 160 13.78 8.21 9.75
CA GLN A 160 13.59 9.61 9.43
C GLN A 160 14.92 10.32 9.15
N ARG A 161 15.93 10.11 10.01
CA ARG A 161 17.26 10.71 9.85
C ARG A 161 17.98 10.20 8.60
N GLN A 162 17.92 8.89 8.34
CA GLN A 162 18.67 8.26 7.24
C GLN A 162 18.01 8.46 5.88
N LEU A 163 16.67 8.42 5.80
CA LEU A 163 15.97 8.29 4.53
C LEU A 163 15.25 9.58 4.09
N TYR A 164 14.85 10.45 5.04
CA TYR A 164 13.97 11.59 4.74
C TYR A 164 14.56 12.95 5.16
N GLY A 165 15.57 12.99 6.02
CA GLY A 165 16.23 14.24 6.45
C GLY A 165 15.35 15.12 7.35
N ALA A 166 15.94 16.20 7.89
CA ALA A 166 15.26 17.06 8.88
C ALA A 166 14.01 17.80 8.34
N SER A 167 13.89 17.96 7.02
CA SER A 167 12.82 18.75 6.39
C SER A 167 11.60 17.93 5.94
N CYS A 168 11.66 16.59 5.96
CA CYS A 168 10.58 15.76 5.44
C CYS A 168 10.01 14.81 6.51
N ASN A 169 9.02 15.29 7.26
CA ASN A 169 8.16 14.42 8.06
C ASN A 169 7.23 13.65 7.11
N ARG A 170 7.62 12.43 6.70
CA ARG A 170 6.71 11.54 5.97
C ARG A 170 5.54 11.19 6.90
N THR A 171 4.36 11.73 6.61
CA THR A 171 3.14 11.31 7.30
C THR A 171 2.80 9.89 6.91
N THR A 172 2.40 9.07 7.87
CA THR A 172 1.93 7.71 7.58
C THR A 172 0.63 7.80 6.80
N ALA A 173 0.35 6.86 5.88
CA ALA A 173 -0.93 6.86 5.15
C ALA A 173 -2.14 6.99 6.10
N ASN A 174 -2.10 6.38 7.28
CA ASN A 174 -3.17 6.50 8.29
C ASN A 174 -3.28 7.90 8.94
N GLN A 175 -2.16 8.61 9.11
CA GLN A 175 -2.15 10.00 9.54
C GLN A 175 -2.69 10.91 8.44
N TYR A 176 -2.31 10.64 7.19
CA TYR A 176 -2.83 11.36 6.02
C TYR A 176 -4.33 11.12 5.82
N PHE A 177 -4.78 9.88 5.99
CA PHE A 177 -6.16 9.45 5.90
C PHE A 177 -6.89 9.53 7.24
N SER A 178 -6.64 10.56 8.06
CA SER A 178 -7.32 10.89 9.32
C SER A 178 -8.05 9.71 10.00
N VAL A 179 -7.39 8.58 10.22
CA VAL A 179 -8.06 7.42 10.85
C VAL A 179 -8.51 7.80 12.25
N GLU A 180 -7.79 8.73 12.87
CA GLU A 180 -8.16 9.41 14.09
C GLU A 180 -9.52 10.15 14.02
N SER A 181 -9.85 10.81 12.90
CA SER A 181 -11.19 11.42 12.71
C SER A 181 -12.30 10.37 12.61
N LYS A 182 -11.96 9.15 12.19
CA LYS A 182 -12.88 8.00 12.16
C LYS A 182 -13.01 7.29 13.50
N LYS A 183 -12.01 7.40 14.39
CA LYS A 183 -12.00 6.78 15.73
C LYS A 183 -12.67 7.63 16.83
N LYS A 184 -12.98 8.91 16.55
CA LYS A 184 -13.72 9.78 17.48
C LYS A 184 -15.16 9.29 17.66
N THR A 185 -15.74 9.50 18.85
CA THR A 185 -17.15 9.20 19.18
C THR A 185 -18.10 9.78 18.12
N VAL A 186 -17.84 11.03 17.71
CA VAL A 186 -18.47 11.63 16.52
C VAL A 186 -17.53 11.46 15.33
N LYS A 187 -17.82 10.48 14.49
CA LYS A 187 -17.02 10.15 13.30
C LYS A 187 -17.07 11.29 12.29
N LYS A 188 -15.92 11.72 11.79
CA LYS A 188 -15.81 12.75 10.74
C LYS A 188 -15.08 12.18 9.53
N ALA A 189 -15.44 12.69 8.34
CA ALA A 189 -14.79 12.32 7.08
C ALA A 189 -13.27 12.47 7.18
N ALA A 190 -12.54 11.51 6.60
CA ALA A 190 -11.09 11.50 6.68
C ALA A 190 -10.44 12.67 5.92
N ILE A 191 -11.12 13.14 4.87
CA ILE A 191 -10.71 14.26 4.04
C ILE A 191 -11.95 15.14 3.84
N GLN A 192 -11.85 16.43 4.13
CA GLN A 192 -12.89 17.42 3.84
C GLN A 192 -12.49 18.21 2.61
N PHE A 193 -13.12 17.93 1.46
CA PHE A 193 -12.82 18.62 0.20
C PHE A 193 -13.25 20.10 0.21
N VAL A 194 -14.22 20.47 1.06
CA VAL A 194 -14.72 21.84 1.19
C VAL A 194 -14.81 22.20 2.66
N ASN A 195 -13.81 22.95 3.14
CA ASN A 195 -13.81 23.43 4.51
C ASN A 195 -14.55 24.78 4.61
N LYS A 196 -15.79 24.72 5.14
CA LYS A 196 -16.66 25.88 5.34
C LYS A 196 -16.10 26.88 6.36
N SER A 197 -15.15 26.48 7.22
CA SER A 197 -14.50 27.38 8.18
C SER A 197 -13.28 28.11 7.61
N TRP A 198 -12.67 27.61 6.52
CA TRP A 198 -11.52 28.25 5.87
C TRP A 198 -11.83 29.68 5.40
N GLY A 199 -13.03 29.88 4.86
CA GLY A 199 -13.51 31.20 4.46
C GLY A 199 -13.67 32.17 5.63
N LYS A 200 -14.02 31.69 6.83
CA LYS A 200 -14.20 32.54 8.02
C LYS A 200 -12.87 33.12 8.49
N VAL A 201 -11.80 32.30 8.53
CA VAL A 201 -10.46 32.74 8.93
C VAL A 201 -9.90 33.79 7.97
N LYS A 202 -10.06 33.60 6.65
CA LYS A 202 -9.64 34.61 5.65
C LYS A 202 -10.44 35.90 5.78
N LYS A 203 -11.76 35.82 6.00
CA LYS A 203 -12.61 37.00 6.22
C LYS A 203 -12.14 37.78 7.45
N GLU A 204 -11.85 37.11 8.57
CA GLU A 204 -11.37 37.76 9.77
C GLU A 204 -9.97 38.38 9.60
N LYS A 205 -9.06 37.71 8.90
CA LYS A 205 -7.75 38.30 8.55
C LYS A 205 -7.92 39.56 7.69
N ALA A 206 -8.82 39.55 6.72
CA ALA A 206 -9.10 40.71 5.87
C ALA A 206 -9.69 41.88 6.66
N THR A 207 -10.62 41.63 7.60
CA THR A 207 -11.16 42.70 8.44
C THR A 207 -10.10 43.26 9.39
N ARG A 208 -9.25 42.42 9.98
CA ARG A 208 -8.11 42.87 10.81
C ARG A 208 -7.12 43.70 10.00
N PHE A 209 -6.77 43.27 8.79
CA PHE A 209 -5.89 44.02 7.89
C PHE A 209 -6.48 45.38 7.52
N THR A 210 -7.76 45.42 7.16
CA THR A 210 -8.45 46.67 6.81
C THR A 210 -8.44 47.62 7.99
N LYS A 211 -8.77 47.15 9.20
CA LYS A 211 -8.69 47.96 10.43
C LYS A 211 -7.29 48.51 10.67
N HIS A 212 -6.26 47.68 10.52
CA HIS A 212 -4.87 48.09 10.73
C HIS A 212 -4.37 49.07 9.66
N TRP A 213 -4.78 48.87 8.41
CA TRP A 213 -4.46 49.76 7.30
C TRP A 213 -5.12 51.14 7.48
N VAL A 214 -6.41 51.15 7.86
CA VAL A 214 -7.15 52.38 8.16
C VAL A 214 -6.54 53.10 9.37
N SER A 215 -6.21 52.40 10.46
CA SER A 215 -5.56 53.02 11.63
C SER A 215 -4.20 53.62 11.28
N SER A 216 -3.43 52.98 10.40
CA SER A 216 -2.12 53.47 9.94
C SER A 216 -2.21 54.63 8.94
N LYS A 217 -3.38 54.86 8.33
CA LYS A 217 -3.64 55.90 7.32
C LYS A 217 -4.35 57.13 7.89
N ILE A 218 -5.17 56.95 8.93
CA ILE A 218 -6.04 58.00 9.49
C ILE A 218 -5.41 58.67 10.71
N ILE A 219 -4.45 58.03 11.39
CA ILE A 219 -3.71 58.64 12.50
C ILE A 219 -2.33 59.05 11.95
N PRO A 220 -2.01 60.36 11.87
CA PRO A 220 -0.66 60.83 11.54
C PRO A 220 0.35 60.50 12.64
#